data_AF-A0A940C0J4-F1
#
_entry.id   AF-A0A940C0J4-F1
#
_cell.length_a   1.000
_cell.length_b   1.000
_cell.length_c   1.000
_cell.angle_alpha   90.00
_cell.angle_beta   90.00
_cell.angle_gamma   90.00
#
_symmetry.space_group_name_H-M   'P 1'
#
loop_
_entity.id
_entity.type
_entity.pdbx_description
1 polymer ?
#
loop_
_entity_poly.entity_id
_entity_poly.type
_entity_poly.pdbx_seq_one_letter_code
_entity_poly.pdbx_strand_id
1 'polypeptide(L)'
;MEITDIRIRRMNSEGKMKAVVSVTFDESLVIHDIKVIEGQDKVFIAMPSRKTPNGEFKDIAHPINVQMREKLQNSIIAAYEASCNEEAEAPSEPGEE
;
A
#
# COMPACT_ATOMS: atom_id res chain seq x y z
N MET A 1 -6.61 0.96 17.74
CA MET A 1 -6.03 1.55 16.53
C MET A 1 -6.84 1.09 15.34
N GLU A 2 -7.60 2.02 14.79
CA GLU A 2 -8.44 1.86 13.62
C GLU A 2 -7.76 2.53 12.43
N ILE A 3 -8.00 1.98 11.25
CA ILE A 3 -7.53 2.57 9.99
C ILE A 3 -8.67 3.43 9.50
N THR A 4 -8.45 4.74 9.43
CA THR A 4 -9.50 5.72 9.15
C THR A 4 -9.40 6.27 7.73
N ASP A 5 -8.23 6.22 7.11
CA ASP A 5 -8.05 6.58 5.69
C ASP A 5 -6.90 5.78 5.07
N ILE A 6 -7.04 5.42 3.79
CA ILE A 6 -6.00 4.74 3.00
C ILE A 6 -5.88 5.45 1.66
N ARG A 7 -4.69 5.98 1.39
CA ARG A 7 -4.38 6.64 0.11
C ARG A 7 -3.38 5.81 -0.67
N ILE A 8 -3.74 5.49 -1.90
CA ILE A 8 -2.95 4.62 -2.77
C ILE A 8 -2.45 5.43 -3.96
N ARG A 9 -1.14 5.37 -4.18
CA ARG A 9 -0.48 5.89 -5.38
C ARG A 9 0.08 4.71 -6.17
N ARG A 10 -0.52 4.43 -7.31
CA ARG A 10 -0.08 3.37 -8.21
C ARG A 10 1.25 3.70 -8.87
N MET A 11 2.00 2.65 -9.16
CA MET A 11 3.27 2.68 -9.84
C MET A 11 3.13 1.89 -11.14
N ASN A 12 3.29 2.55 -12.29
CA ASN A 12 3.23 1.91 -13.62
C ASN A 12 4.54 1.17 -13.98
N SER A 13 5.28 0.71 -12.98
CA SER A 13 6.60 0.10 -13.19
C SER A 13 6.45 -1.42 -13.30
N GLU A 14 7.13 -2.04 -14.29
CA GLU A 14 7.25 -3.50 -14.42
C GLU A 14 7.97 -4.17 -13.23
N GLY A 15 8.46 -3.38 -12.27
CA GLY A 15 9.08 -3.90 -11.05
C GLY A 15 8.08 -4.59 -10.12
N LYS A 16 8.65 -5.23 -9.08
CA LYS A 16 7.88 -5.90 -8.03
C LYS A 16 6.99 -4.95 -7.21
N MET A 17 7.27 -3.65 -7.22
CA MET A 17 6.52 -2.64 -6.46
C MET A 17 5.37 -2.09 -7.29
N LYS A 18 4.14 -2.30 -6.83
CA LYS A 18 2.91 -1.92 -7.55
C LYS A 18 2.28 -0.61 -7.10
N ALA A 19 2.43 -0.28 -5.82
CA ALA A 19 1.92 0.96 -5.27
C ALA A 19 2.69 1.41 -4.04
N VAL A 20 2.60 2.71 -3.77
CA VAL A 20 2.96 3.32 -2.51
C VAL A 20 1.68 3.77 -1.82
N VAL A 21 1.58 3.50 -0.53
CA VAL A 21 0.39 3.64 0.27
C VAL A 21 0.71 4.50 1.49
N SER A 22 -0.21 5.40 1.82
CA SER A 22 -0.22 6.12 3.09
C SER A 22 -1.46 5.70 3.86
N VAL A 23 -1.31 5.40 5.14
CA VAL A 23 -2.41 4.96 6.01
C VAL A 23 -2.54 5.93 7.17
N THR A 24 -3.77 6.39 7.40
CA THR A 24 -4.15 7.18 8.58
C THR A 24 -4.77 6.27 9.61
N PHE A 25 -4.31 6.38 10.84
CA PHE A 25 -4.83 5.69 12.00
C PHE A 25 -5.50 6.66 12.95
N ASP A 26 -6.67 6.27 13.45
CA ASP A 26 -7.44 7.00 14.46
C ASP A 26 -7.55 8.52 14.16
N GLU A 27 -7.63 8.91 12.88
CA GLU A 27 -7.63 10.31 12.39
C GLU A 27 -6.49 11.21 12.92
N SER A 28 -5.44 10.62 13.47
CA SER A 28 -4.44 11.34 14.28
C SER A 28 -3.00 11.02 13.92
N LEU A 29 -2.75 9.87 13.28
CA LEU A 29 -1.41 9.45 12.87
C LEU A 29 -1.42 8.97 11.42
N VAL A 30 -0.56 9.55 10.58
CA VAL A 30 -0.30 9.03 9.23
C VAL A 30 1.04 8.33 9.17
N ILE A 31 1.05 7.14 8.57
CA ILE A 31 2.27 6.43 8.18
C ILE A 31 2.34 6.44 6.65
N HIS A 32 3.39 7.08 6.14
CA HIS A 32 3.71 7.14 4.72
C HIS A 32 4.65 6.00 4.30
N ASP A 33 4.84 5.86 2.98
CA ASP A 33 5.81 4.98 2.34
C ASP A 33 5.65 3.48 2.64
N ILE A 34 4.40 3.04 2.90
CA ILE A 34 4.06 1.62 2.88
C ILE A 34 4.00 1.18 1.42
N LYS A 35 4.62 0.06 1.05
CA LYS A 35 4.69 -0.39 -0.35
C LYS A 35 3.84 -1.63 -0.54
N VAL A 36 3.10 -1.69 -1.65
CA VAL A 36 2.47 -2.93 -2.12
C VAL A 36 3.43 -3.60 -3.09
N ILE A 37 3.81 -4.83 -2.79
CA ILE A 37 4.79 -5.61 -3.54
C ILE A 37 4.14 -6.90 -4.03
N GLU A 38 4.30 -7.17 -5.32
CA GLU A 38 3.95 -8.45 -5.93
C GLU A 38 5.13 -9.43 -5.78
N GLY A 39 4.90 -10.47 -4.97
CA GLY A 39 5.79 -11.63 -4.87
C GLY A 39 5.55 -12.64 -5.99
N GLN A 40 6.15 -13.82 -5.89
CA GLN A 40 5.95 -14.89 -6.87
C GLN A 40 4.51 -15.43 -6.86
N ASP A 41 3.93 -15.59 -5.66
CA ASP A 41 2.61 -16.22 -5.49
C ASP A 41 1.56 -15.31 -4.84
N LYS A 42 1.97 -14.18 -4.25
CA LYS A 42 1.07 -13.30 -3.51
C LYS A 42 1.52 -11.85 -3.50
N VAL A 43 0.53 -10.96 -3.46
CA VAL A 43 0.72 -9.54 -3.15
C VAL A 43 0.83 -9.38 -1.62
N PHE A 44 1.80 -8.61 -1.17
CA PHE A 44 2.03 -8.32 0.24
C PHE A 44 2.48 -6.87 0.43
N ILE A 45 2.42 -6.41 1.68
CA ILE A 45 2.86 -5.07 2.04
C ILE A 45 4.27 -5.09 2.62
N ALA A 46 5.06 -4.07 2.30
CA ALA A 46 6.33 -3.78 2.96
C ALA A 46 6.21 -2.46 3.72
N MET A 47 6.64 -2.49 4.97
CA MET A 47 6.64 -1.32 5.84
C MET A 47 7.66 -0.27 5.38
N PRO A 48 7.47 1.01 5.75
CA PRO A 48 8.47 2.04 5.50
C PRO A 48 9.78 1.67 6.21
N SER A 49 10.87 1.62 5.45
CA SER A 49 12.18 1.21 5.95
C SER A 49 13.26 2.20 5.57
N ARG A 50 14.26 2.34 6.45
CA ARG A 50 15.42 3.19 6.23
C ARG A 50 16.69 2.35 6.26
N LYS A 51 17.63 2.68 5.37
CA LYS A 51 18.97 2.10 5.39
C LYS A 51 19.76 2.67 6.56
N THR A 52 20.28 1.78 7.40
CA THR A 52 21.16 2.12 8.52
C THR A 52 22.60 2.36 8.03
N PRO A 53 23.47 3.02 8.82
CA PRO A 53 24.88 3.21 8.48
C PRO A 53 25.62 1.89 8.20
N ASN A 54 25.18 0.81 8.83
CA ASN A 54 25.76 -0.53 8.67
C ASN A 54 25.30 -1.23 7.37
N GLY A 55 24.43 -0.58 6.58
CA GLY A 55 23.95 -1.10 5.30
C GLY A 55 22.64 -1.90 5.38
N GLU A 56 22.18 -2.27 6.58
CA GLU A 56 20.92 -2.99 6.79
C GLU A 56 19.70 -2.08 6.66
N PHE A 57 18.59 -2.61 6.13
CA PHE A 57 17.30 -1.92 6.14
C PHE A 57 16.54 -2.29 7.41
N LYS A 58 16.06 -1.27 8.12
CA LYS A 58 15.18 -1.44 9.28
C LYS A 58 13.87 -0.71 9.06
N ASP A 59 12.79 -1.36 9.44
CA ASP A 59 11.46 -0.77 9.42
C ASP A 59 11.41 0.40 10.41
N ILE A 60 10.98 1.55 9.92
CA ILE A 60 10.76 2.77 10.70
C ILE A 60 9.50 2.61 11.54
N ALA A 61 8.47 2.01 10.95
CA ALA A 61 7.21 1.68 11.61
C ALA A 61 6.81 0.25 11.29
N HIS A 62 6.41 -0.52 12.29
CA HIS A 62 5.92 -1.87 12.11
C HIS A 62 4.85 -2.20 13.16
N PRO A 63 3.83 -2.99 12.81
CA PRO A 63 2.87 -3.50 13.79
C PRO A 63 3.57 -4.46 14.77
N ILE A 64 3.29 -4.28 16.07
CA ILE A 64 3.88 -5.10 17.14
C ILE A 64 3.23 -6.49 17.19
N ASN A 65 1.91 -6.56 17.00
CA ASN A 65 1.14 -7.80 17.13
C ASN A 65 0.63 -8.31 15.77
N VAL A 66 0.34 -9.61 15.74
CA VAL A 66 -0.14 -10.31 14.54
C VAL A 66 -1.50 -9.77 14.08
N GLN A 67 -2.40 -9.48 15.02
CA GLN A 67 -3.74 -8.95 14.71
C GLN A 67 -3.69 -7.63 13.94
N MET A 68 -2.84 -6.68 14.35
CA MET A 68 -2.68 -5.41 13.67
C MET A 68 -2.00 -5.59 12.32
N ARG A 69 -1.03 -6.52 12.22
CA ARG A 69 -0.39 -6.86 10.93
C ARG A 69 -1.41 -7.38 9.92
N GLU A 70 -2.25 -8.32 10.32
CA GLU A 70 -3.30 -8.89 9.46
C GLU A 70 -4.33 -7.84 9.07
N LYS A 71 -4.83 -7.05 10.03
CA LYS A 71 -5.78 -5.97 9.76
C LYS A 71 -5.21 -4.99 8.74
N LEU A 72 -3.99 -4.52 8.94
CA LEU A 72 -3.32 -3.55 8.07
C LEU A 72 -3.07 -4.14 6.68
N GLN A 73 -2.59 -5.37 6.58
CA GLN A 73 -2.37 -6.05 5.30
C GLN A 73 -3.69 -6.21 4.53
N ASN A 74 -4.73 -6.72 5.18
CA ASN A 74 -6.01 -6.95 4.52
C ASN A 74 -6.67 -5.64 4.07
N SER A 75 -6.66 -4.61 4.91
CA SER A 75 -7.23 -3.30 4.56
C SER A 75 -6.50 -2.63 3.39
N ILE A 76 -5.17 -2.68 3.36
CA ILE A 76 -4.41 -2.10 2.25
C ILE A 76 -4.60 -2.88 0.95
N ILE A 77 -4.55 -4.22 1.00
CA ILE A 77 -4.73 -5.05 -0.20
C ILE A 77 -6.14 -4.87 -0.77
N ALA A 78 -7.17 -4.88 0.07
CA ALA A 78 -8.55 -4.66 -0.37
C ALA A 78 -8.72 -3.28 -1.03
N ALA A 79 -8.16 -2.22 -0.44
CA ALA A 79 -8.19 -0.88 -1.04
C ALA A 79 -7.40 -0.83 -2.37
N TYR A 80 -6.27 -1.54 -2.45
CA TYR A 80 -5.47 -1.62 -3.67
C TYR A 80 -6.22 -2.34 -4.80
N GLU A 81 -6.86 -3.47 -4.51
CA GLU A 81 -7.68 -4.21 -5.45
C GLU A 81 -8.89 -3.39 -5.92
N ALA A 82 -9.58 -2.70 -5.00
CA ALA A 82 -10.70 -1.80 -5.34
C ALA A 82 -10.27 -0.68 -6.30
N SER A 83 -9.15 0.00 -5.99
CA SER A 83 -8.58 1.00 -6.90
C SER A 83 -8.16 0.43 -8.25
N CYS A 84 -8.01 -0.91 -8.37
CA CYS A 84 -7.63 -1.58 -9.61
C CYS A 84 -8.82 -1.86 -10.50
N ASN A 85 -9.96 -2.11 -9.87
CA ASN A 85 -11.20 -2.28 -10.58
C ASN A 85 -11.73 -0.93 -11.08
N GLU A 86 -11.57 0.15 -10.31
CA GLU A 86 -11.99 1.50 -10.72
C GLU A 86 -11.25 2.02 -11.98
N GLU A 87 -9.97 1.67 -12.18
CA GLU A 87 -9.26 2.00 -13.43
C GLU A 87 -9.65 1.10 -14.61
N ALA A 88 -10.22 -0.09 -14.36
CA ALA A 88 -10.76 -0.96 -15.42
C ALA A 88 -12.17 -0.55 -15.89
N GLU A 89 -12.88 0.24 -15.07
CA GLU A 89 -14.22 0.79 -15.34
C GLU A 89 -14.21 2.26 -15.74
N ALA A 90 -13.05 2.88 -15.98
CA ALA A 90 -13.02 4.16 -16.67
C ALA A 90 -13.51 3.93 -18.12
N PRO A 91 -14.70 4.43 -18.51
CA PRO A 91 -15.11 4.31 -19.89
C PRO A 91 -14.10 5.10 -20.72
N SER A 92 -13.52 4.43 -21.72
CA SER A 92 -13.01 5.12 -22.90
C SER A 92 -14.08 6.11 -23.34
N GLU A 93 -13.85 7.41 -23.14
CA GLU A 93 -14.65 8.44 -23.78
C GLU A 93 -14.72 8.08 -25.27
N PRO A 94 -15.92 7.82 -25.84
CA PRO A 94 -16.04 7.84 -27.28
C PRO A 94 -15.75 9.29 -27.67
N GLY A 95 -14.59 9.52 -28.29
CA GLY A 95 -14.33 10.78 -28.98
C GLY A 95 -15.49 11.02 -29.94
N GLU A 96 -16.31 12.00 -29.60
CA GLU A 96 -17.34 12.57 -30.48
C GLU A 96 -16.66 13.23 -31.69
N GLU A 97 -17.19 12.88 -32.88
CA GLU A 97 -17.08 13.51 -34.22
C GLU A 97 -15.73 14.04 -34.75
#